data_AF-A0A1C4WA73-F1
#
_entry.id   AF-A0A1C4WA73-F1
#
_cell.length_a   1.000
_cell.length_b   1.000
_cell.length_c   1.000
_cell.angle_alpha   90.00
_cell.angle_beta   90.00
_cell.angle_gamma   90.00
#
_symmetry.space_group_name_H-M   'P 1'
#
loop_
_entity.id
_entity.type
_entity.pdbx_description
1 polymer ?
#
loop_
_entity_poly.entity_id
_entity_poly.type
_entity_poly.pdbx_seq_one_letter_code
_entity_poly.pdbx_strand_id
1 'polypeptide(L)'
;MALIRCDFFSEALGMGTSMTVLLPDRGAAGIGVPGAAAAGDPPVLYLLHGLTDDDTAWTRRTAIERYVAFAAAASLSGALDVTRRRHHPTRPVDPAVWHTVWGDGPVPADDDTVGLLERSGDDRPALYVACGTEDFLYEDSLRFLDVARERDVPVTVDFGPGDHDWAYWDARICDVLAWLPLRTR
;
A
#
# COMPACT_ATOMS: atom_id res chain seq x y z
N MET A 1 4.83 -3.03 8.35
CA MET A 1 4.08 -3.33 9.57
C MET A 1 5.06 -3.89 10.58
N ALA A 2 5.14 -3.30 11.78
CA ALA A 2 6.02 -3.80 12.81
C ALA A 2 5.30 -4.85 13.68
N LEU A 3 5.92 -6.02 13.84
CA LEU A 3 5.56 -7.03 14.82
C LEU A 3 6.51 -6.88 16.02
N ILE A 4 5.99 -6.42 17.15
CA ILE A 4 6.79 -6.17 18.37
C ILE A 4 6.39 -7.19 19.43
N ARG A 5 7.37 -7.95 19.92
CA ARG A 5 7.21 -8.78 21.12
C ARG A 5 7.83 -8.05 22.30
N CYS A 6 7.07 -7.90 23.38
CA CYS A 6 7.51 -7.28 24.62
C CYS A 6 7.34 -8.26 25.77
N ASP A 7 8.43 -8.50 26.50
CA ASP A 7 8.42 -9.26 27.75
C ASP A 7 8.52 -8.28 28.93
N PHE A 8 7.63 -8.40 29.91
CA PHE A 8 7.55 -7.47 31.04
C PHE A 8 7.00 -8.15 32.30
N PHE A 9 7.24 -7.55 33.47
CA PHE A 9 6.59 -7.99 34.71
C PHE A 9 5.24 -7.27 34.87
N SER A 10 4.15 -8.03 34.96
CA SER A 10 2.81 -7.46 35.15
C SER A 10 2.50 -7.38 36.64
N GLU A 11 2.34 -6.17 37.17
CA GLU A 11 1.93 -5.96 38.57
C GLU A 11 0.53 -6.51 38.86
N ALA A 12 -0.38 -6.44 37.88
CA ALA A 12 -1.73 -6.97 38.02
C ALA A 12 -1.76 -8.51 38.05
N LEU A 13 -0.86 -9.17 37.31
CA LEU A 13 -0.76 -10.64 37.29
C LEU A 13 0.24 -11.18 38.33
N GLY A 14 1.10 -10.33 38.90
CA GLY A 14 2.15 -10.72 39.85
C GLY A 14 3.26 -11.59 39.25
N MET A 15 3.44 -11.60 37.92
CA MET A 15 4.40 -12.46 37.24
C MET A 15 4.94 -11.85 35.93
N GLY A 16 6.06 -12.41 35.44
CA GLY A 16 6.57 -12.13 34.09
C GLY A 16 5.59 -12.63 33.03
N THR A 17 5.34 -11.82 32.01
CA THR A 17 4.42 -12.11 30.90
C THR A 17 4.91 -11.46 29.60
N SER A 18 4.22 -11.74 28.50
CA SER A 18 4.56 -11.26 27.16
C SER A 18 3.35 -10.66 26.46
N MET A 19 3.58 -9.70 25.58
CA MET A 19 2.58 -9.15 24.66
C MET A 19 3.15 -9.06 23.24
N THR A 20 2.32 -9.41 22.25
CA THR A 20 2.59 -9.17 20.84
C THR A 20 1.78 -7.96 20.35
N VAL A 21 2.45 -6.99 19.72
CA VAL A 21 1.85 -5.79 19.16
C VAL A 21 2.03 -5.79 17.64
N LEU A 22 0.92 -5.67 16.92
CA LEU A 22 0.91 -5.37 15.50
C LEU A 22 0.72 -3.87 15.32
N LEU A 23 1.79 -3.18 14.93
CA LEU A 23 1.76 -1.75 14.64
C LEU A 23 1.72 -1.55 13.12
N PRO A 24 0.60 -1.06 12.56
CA PRO A 24 0.54 -0.72 11.14
C PRO A 24 1.55 0.40 10.84
N ASP A 25 2.18 0.33 9.66
CA ASP A 25 3.12 1.38 9.26
C ASP A 25 2.39 2.70 9.13
N ARG A 26 2.82 3.68 9.92
CA ARG A 26 2.35 5.06 9.82
C ARG A 26 3.02 5.73 8.65
N GLY A 27 2.54 5.43 7.44
CA GLY A 27 3.03 5.99 6.20
C GLY A 27 4.50 5.64 5.95
N ALA A 28 4.76 4.68 5.07
CA ALA A 28 6.07 4.60 4.45
C ALA A 28 6.36 5.97 3.78
N ALA A 29 7.37 6.67 4.26
CA ALA A 29 7.79 7.93 3.67
C ALA A 29 8.38 7.64 2.28
N GLY A 30 7.64 8.01 1.24
CA GLY A 30 8.17 8.14 -0.11
C GLY A 30 8.98 9.44 -0.24
N ILE A 31 9.91 9.47 -1.19
CA ILE A 31 10.76 10.64 -1.46
C ILE A 31 9.87 11.85 -1.78
N GLY A 32 9.97 12.90 -0.96
CA GLY A 32 9.31 14.20 -1.20
C GLY A 32 7.97 14.43 -0.49
N VAL A 33 7.43 13.46 0.26
CA VAL A 33 6.21 13.63 1.07
C VAL A 33 6.54 13.35 2.54
N PRO A 34 6.28 14.27 3.49
CA PRO A 34 6.28 13.91 4.90
C PRO A 34 5.19 12.85 5.09
N GLY A 35 5.55 11.64 5.54
CA GLY A 35 4.57 10.61 5.86
C GLY A 35 3.44 11.21 6.67
N ALA A 36 2.20 11.08 6.22
CA ALA A 36 1.06 11.59 6.96
C ALA A 36 0.95 10.79 8.25
N ALA A 37 1.58 11.28 9.31
CA ALA A 37 1.22 10.89 10.66
C ALA A 37 -0.26 11.26 10.79
N ALA A 38 -1.13 10.25 10.83
CA ALA A 38 -2.48 10.46 11.34
C ALA A 38 -2.34 11.27 12.64
N ALA A 39 -2.91 12.47 12.68
CA ALA A 39 -2.82 13.31 13.86
C ALA A 39 -3.53 12.60 15.01
N GLY A 40 -2.75 12.21 16.04
CA GLY A 40 -3.22 11.47 17.21
C GLY A 40 -2.60 10.08 17.35
N ASP A 41 -2.90 9.41 18.46
CA ASP A 41 -2.47 8.03 18.70
C ASP A 41 -3.24 7.06 17.79
N PRO A 42 -2.65 5.92 17.40
CA PRO A 42 -3.35 4.97 16.54
C PRO A 42 -4.51 4.37 17.35
N PRO A 43 -5.68 4.14 16.75
CA PRO A 43 -6.76 3.45 17.45
C PRO A 43 -6.26 2.07 17.91
N VAL A 44 -6.36 1.80 19.23
CA VAL A 44 -5.85 0.58 19.85
C VAL A 44 -7.00 -0.43 20.01
N LEU A 45 -6.80 -1.64 19.51
CA LEU A 45 -7.65 -2.81 19.79
C LEU A 45 -6.87 -3.79 20.68
N TYR A 46 -7.37 -4.05 21.88
CA TYR A 46 -6.81 -5.07 22.77
C TYR A 46 -7.47 -6.41 22.48
N LEU A 47 -6.68 -7.38 22.01
CA LEU A 47 -7.10 -8.76 21.82
C LEU A 47 -6.51 -9.62 22.94
N LEU A 48 -7.35 -10.01 23.88
CA LEU A 48 -6.95 -10.81 25.04
C LEU A 48 -7.07 -12.31 24.72
N HIS A 49 -6.19 -13.13 25.27
CA HIS A 49 -6.34 -14.58 25.39
C HIS A 49 -5.81 -15.00 26.77
N GLY A 50 -6.09 -16.23 27.21
CA GLY A 50 -5.59 -16.76 28.47
C GLY A 50 -6.10 -18.17 28.76
N LEU A 51 -5.73 -18.72 29.91
CA LEU A 51 -5.99 -20.09 30.38
C LEU A 51 -5.24 -21.19 29.59
N THR A 52 -5.51 -21.32 28.29
CA THR A 52 -4.98 -22.42 27.46
C THR A 52 -4.01 -21.98 26.37
N ASP A 53 -3.93 -20.68 26.10
CA ASP A 53 -3.13 -20.09 25.02
C ASP A 53 -2.36 -18.85 25.50
N ASP A 54 -1.42 -18.36 24.68
CA ASP A 54 -0.51 -17.24 24.96
C ASP A 54 -0.61 -16.09 23.91
N ASP A 55 0.19 -15.04 24.10
CA ASP A 55 0.16 -13.77 23.35
C ASP A 55 0.31 -13.94 21.83
N THR A 56 0.79 -15.10 21.41
CA THR A 56 0.97 -15.47 20.01
C THR A 56 -0.28 -16.08 19.38
N ALA A 57 -1.34 -16.38 20.15
CA ALA A 57 -2.48 -17.14 19.66
C ALA A 57 -3.21 -16.44 18.51
N TRP A 58 -3.39 -15.12 18.59
CA TRP A 58 -4.06 -14.36 17.54
C TRP A 58 -3.25 -14.33 16.25
N THR A 59 -1.93 -14.16 16.30
CA THR A 59 -1.06 -14.18 15.11
C THR A 59 -0.89 -15.58 14.53
N ARG A 60 -0.85 -16.62 15.37
CA ARG A 60 -0.62 -18.01 14.92
C ARG A 60 -1.88 -18.78 14.52
N ARG A 61 -3.05 -18.38 15.01
CA ARG A 61 -4.31 -19.13 14.82
C ARG A 61 -5.40 -18.33 14.12
N THR A 62 -5.14 -17.09 13.74
CA THR A 62 -6.06 -16.27 12.95
C THR A 62 -5.33 -15.51 11.85
N ALA A 63 -6.07 -14.94 10.90
CA ALA A 63 -5.53 -14.06 9.87
C ALA A 63 -5.44 -12.59 10.32
N ILE A 64 -5.24 -12.31 11.62
CA ILE A 64 -5.30 -10.95 12.15
C ILE A 64 -4.30 -10.00 11.47
N GLU A 65 -3.11 -10.49 11.10
CA GLU A 65 -2.10 -9.74 10.34
C GLU A 65 -2.61 -9.30 8.95
N ARG A 66 -3.44 -10.13 8.29
CA ARG A 66 -4.13 -9.79 7.05
C ARG A 66 -5.29 -8.81 7.31
N TYR A 67 -6.02 -8.96 8.42
CA TYR A 67 -7.13 -8.04 8.72
C TYR A 67 -6.68 -6.64 9.10
N VAL A 68 -5.44 -6.48 9.55
CA VAL A 68 -4.80 -5.16 9.72
C VAL A 68 -4.02 -4.71 8.48
N ALA A 69 -4.08 -5.46 7.37
CA ALA A 69 -3.53 -5.05 6.08
C ALA A 69 -4.33 -3.90 5.46
N PHE A 70 -3.72 -3.21 4.48
CA PHE A 70 -4.34 -2.10 3.78
C PHE A 70 -5.69 -2.52 3.17
N ALA A 71 -6.75 -1.78 3.47
CA ALA A 71 -8.09 -2.07 2.93
C ALA A 71 -8.27 -1.57 1.49
N ALA A 72 -7.48 -0.58 1.08
CA ALA A 72 -7.54 0.04 -0.24
C ALA A 72 -6.21 0.70 -0.61
N ALA A 73 -5.92 0.77 -1.91
CA ALA A 73 -4.81 1.51 -2.50
C ALA A 73 -5.30 2.26 -3.74
N ALA A 74 -4.90 3.53 -3.88
CA ALA A 74 -5.25 4.37 -5.01
C ALA A 74 -3.99 4.95 -5.66
N SER A 75 -3.90 4.85 -7.00
CA SER A 75 -2.88 5.49 -7.82
C SER A 75 -3.49 6.68 -8.55
N LEU A 76 -2.89 7.86 -8.39
CA LEU A 76 -3.23 9.08 -9.12
C LEU A 76 -2.05 9.44 -10.01
N SER A 77 -2.13 9.14 -11.30
CA SER A 77 -1.06 9.33 -12.28
C SER A 77 0.27 8.72 -11.81
N GLY A 78 0.24 7.44 -11.44
CA GLY A 78 1.42 6.72 -10.98
C GLY A 78 2.19 6.07 -12.12
N ALA A 79 3.51 5.94 -11.94
CA ALA A 79 4.37 5.13 -12.81
C ALA A 79 4.17 3.63 -12.50
N LEU A 80 3.05 3.07 -12.96
CA LEU A 80 2.61 1.70 -12.63
C LEU A 80 3.31 0.59 -13.45
N ASP A 81 4.22 0.93 -14.36
CA ASP A 81 5.06 -0.03 -15.10
C ASP A 81 6.50 0.52 -15.22
N VAL A 82 7.15 0.68 -14.06
CA VAL A 82 8.46 1.35 -13.96
C VAL A 82 9.56 0.59 -14.70
N THR A 83 9.48 -0.74 -14.75
CA THR A 83 10.42 -1.63 -15.43
C THR A 83 10.45 -1.34 -16.93
N ARG A 84 9.28 -1.21 -17.57
CA ARG A 84 9.18 -0.84 -18.99
C ARG A 84 9.50 0.64 -19.19
N ARG A 85 9.02 1.51 -18.30
CA ARG A 85 9.22 2.97 -18.41
C ARG A 85 10.68 3.38 -18.38
N ARG A 86 11.56 2.62 -17.70
CA ARG A 86 13.02 2.83 -17.73
C ARG A 86 13.55 3.08 -19.13
N HIS A 87 13.02 2.36 -20.11
CA HIS A 87 13.46 2.39 -21.51
C HIS A 87 12.42 2.99 -22.45
N HIS A 88 11.48 3.80 -21.93
CA HIS A 88 10.43 4.40 -22.73
C HIS A 88 11.03 5.26 -23.88
N PRO A 89 10.55 5.13 -25.13
CA PRO A 89 11.21 5.69 -26.30
C PRO A 89 11.30 7.22 -26.32
N THR A 90 10.34 7.91 -25.68
CA THR A 90 10.25 9.38 -25.70
C THR A 90 10.41 10.03 -24.32
N ARG A 91 10.28 9.25 -23.24
CA ARG A 91 10.28 9.74 -21.85
C ARG A 91 10.82 8.68 -20.88
N PRO A 92 12.09 8.25 -21.06
CA PRO A 92 12.70 7.28 -20.16
C PRO A 92 12.88 7.88 -18.76
N VAL A 93 13.00 7.02 -17.75
CA VAL A 93 13.40 7.47 -16.41
C VAL A 93 14.84 7.97 -16.47
N ASP A 94 15.11 9.10 -15.80
CA ASP A 94 16.46 9.63 -15.68
C ASP A 94 17.41 8.56 -15.09
N PRO A 95 18.54 8.23 -15.74
CA PRO A 95 19.46 7.19 -15.26
C PRO A 95 20.02 7.43 -13.85
N ALA A 96 20.24 8.69 -13.45
CA ALA A 96 20.73 9.01 -12.12
C ALA A 96 19.64 8.79 -11.05
N VAL A 97 18.39 9.15 -11.37
CA VAL A 97 17.23 8.84 -10.51
C VAL A 97 17.06 7.33 -10.39
N TRP A 98 17.12 6.62 -11.52
CA TRP A 98 17.05 5.16 -11.54
C TRP A 98 18.12 4.50 -10.66
N HIS A 99 19.39 4.91 -10.83
CA HIS A 99 20.51 4.35 -10.09
C HIS A 99 20.40 4.62 -8.58
N THR A 100 19.79 5.75 -8.18
CA THR A 100 19.55 6.06 -6.77
C THR A 100 18.59 5.07 -6.10
N VAL A 101 17.61 4.56 -6.85
CA VAL A 101 16.57 3.66 -6.31
C VAL A 101 16.97 2.19 -6.45
N TRP A 102 17.44 1.77 -7.64
CA TRP A 102 17.69 0.36 -7.96
C TRP A 102 19.15 0.02 -8.32
N GLY A 103 20.03 1.03 -8.38
CA GLY A 103 21.39 0.85 -8.85
C GLY A 103 21.45 0.28 -10.27
N ASP A 104 22.44 -0.57 -10.52
CA ASP A 104 22.63 -1.24 -11.82
C ASP A 104 21.96 -2.62 -11.89
N GLY A 105 21.32 -3.05 -10.79
CA GLY A 105 20.63 -4.33 -10.68
C GLY A 105 19.26 -4.36 -11.36
N PRO A 106 18.63 -5.54 -11.45
CA PRO A 106 17.24 -5.64 -11.85
C PRO A 106 16.32 -5.01 -10.79
N VAL A 107 15.15 -4.51 -11.21
CA VAL A 107 14.10 -4.09 -10.28
C VAL A 107 13.65 -5.31 -9.48
N PRO A 108 13.70 -5.27 -8.14
CA PRO A 108 13.14 -6.33 -7.32
C PRO A 108 11.67 -6.55 -7.67
N ALA A 109 11.22 -7.80 -7.65
CA ALA A 109 9.85 -8.13 -8.01
C ALA A 109 8.81 -7.44 -7.11
N ASP A 110 9.19 -7.08 -5.88
CA ASP A 110 8.36 -6.38 -4.90
C ASP A 110 8.30 -4.85 -5.13
N ASP A 111 9.18 -4.31 -5.97
CA ASP A 111 9.21 -2.89 -6.35
C ASP A 111 8.50 -2.62 -7.70
N ASP A 112 8.07 -3.67 -8.38
CA ASP A 112 7.34 -3.61 -9.65
C ASP A 112 5.85 -3.85 -9.41
N THR A 113 5.02 -2.82 -9.62
CA THR A 113 3.57 -2.89 -9.42
C THR A 113 2.89 -3.89 -10.35
N VAL A 114 3.38 -4.08 -11.58
CA VAL A 114 2.91 -5.15 -12.47
C VAL A 114 3.28 -6.51 -11.88
N GLY A 115 4.54 -6.67 -11.45
CA GLY A 115 4.99 -7.90 -10.80
C GLY A 115 4.19 -8.25 -9.54
N LEU A 116 3.90 -7.25 -8.69
CA LEU A 116 3.06 -7.40 -7.49
C LEU A 116 1.64 -7.85 -7.86
N LEU A 117 1.04 -7.26 -8.89
CA LEU A 117 -0.29 -7.63 -9.37
C LEU A 117 -0.33 -9.10 -9.81
N GLU A 118 0.71 -9.56 -10.52
CA GLU A 118 0.82 -10.94 -10.98
C GLU A 118 0.94 -11.98 -9.85
N ARG A 119 1.43 -11.57 -8.67
CA ARG A 119 1.57 -12.44 -7.49
C ARG A 119 0.46 -12.23 -6.45
N SER A 120 -0.41 -11.25 -6.66
CA SER A 120 -1.44 -10.88 -5.69
C SER A 120 -2.52 -11.95 -5.56
N GLY A 121 -2.88 -12.28 -4.31
CA GLY A 121 -3.97 -13.19 -3.97
C GLY A 121 -5.28 -12.46 -3.67
N ASP A 122 -6.29 -13.20 -3.23
CA ASP A 122 -7.62 -12.68 -2.89
C ASP A 122 -7.63 -11.81 -1.61
N ASP A 123 -6.48 -11.67 -0.95
CA ASP A 123 -6.25 -10.81 0.20
C ASP A 123 -5.75 -9.40 -0.15
N ARG A 124 -5.65 -9.09 -1.44
CA ARG A 124 -5.26 -7.76 -1.94
C ARG A 124 -6.20 -6.64 -1.47
N PRO A 125 -5.68 -5.41 -1.30
CA PRO A 125 -6.52 -4.23 -1.10
C PRO A 125 -7.44 -3.99 -2.29
N ALA A 126 -8.55 -3.28 -2.08
CA ALA A 126 -9.28 -2.68 -3.19
C ALA A 126 -8.34 -1.74 -3.96
N LEU A 127 -8.36 -1.80 -5.30
CA LEU A 127 -7.47 -1.01 -6.14
C LEU A 127 -8.25 0.08 -6.89
N TYR A 128 -7.69 1.28 -6.91
CA TYR A 128 -8.18 2.43 -7.69
C TYR A 128 -7.05 3.01 -8.53
N VAL A 129 -7.33 3.30 -9.80
CA VAL A 129 -6.39 3.95 -10.71
C VAL A 129 -7.11 5.11 -11.38
N ALA A 130 -6.60 6.33 -11.16
CA ALA A 130 -6.95 7.50 -11.94
C ALA A 130 -5.71 8.10 -12.60
N CYS A 131 -5.86 8.54 -13.84
CA CYS A 131 -4.79 9.18 -14.59
C CYS A 131 -5.41 10.08 -15.66
N GLY A 132 -4.83 11.26 -15.83
CA GLY A 132 -5.24 12.19 -16.87
C GLY A 132 -4.96 11.61 -18.26
N THR A 133 -5.87 11.79 -19.21
CA THR A 133 -5.68 11.25 -20.57
C THR A 133 -4.54 11.90 -21.35
N GLU A 134 -4.12 13.09 -20.94
CA GLU A 134 -3.00 13.85 -21.50
C GLU A 134 -1.70 13.63 -20.71
N ASP A 135 -1.76 12.95 -19.55
CA ASP A 135 -0.62 12.66 -18.70
C ASP A 135 0.33 11.65 -19.38
N PHE A 136 1.64 11.89 -19.27
CA PHE A 136 2.66 11.01 -19.83
C PHE A 136 2.77 9.63 -19.15
N LEU A 137 2.09 9.43 -18.02
CA LEU A 137 1.95 8.17 -17.29
C LEU A 137 0.71 7.38 -17.67
N TYR A 138 -0.12 7.90 -18.58
CA TYR A 138 -1.36 7.24 -19.00
C TYR A 138 -1.12 5.85 -19.60
N GLU A 139 -0.04 5.67 -20.40
CA GLU A 139 0.31 4.36 -20.97
C GLU A 139 0.64 3.31 -19.90
N ASP A 140 1.31 3.70 -18.81
CA ASP A 140 1.60 2.78 -17.69
C ASP A 140 0.31 2.33 -17.02
N SER A 141 -0.63 3.26 -16.83
CA SER A 141 -1.93 2.98 -16.24
C SER A 141 -2.71 1.99 -17.10
N LEU A 142 -2.71 2.16 -18.43
CA LEU A 142 -3.33 1.21 -19.36
C LEU A 142 -2.68 -0.17 -19.27
N ARG A 143 -1.34 -0.24 -19.23
CA ARG A 143 -0.63 -1.52 -19.15
C ARG A 143 -0.92 -2.26 -17.85
N PHE A 144 -0.93 -1.55 -16.72
CA PHE A 144 -1.30 -2.11 -15.43
C PHE A 144 -2.72 -2.70 -15.45
N LEU A 145 -3.67 -1.98 -16.05
CA LEU A 145 -5.06 -2.44 -16.18
C LEU A 145 -5.21 -3.63 -17.13
N ASP A 146 -4.41 -3.73 -18.19
CA ASP A 146 -4.42 -4.91 -19.06
C ASP A 146 -3.96 -6.16 -18.31
N VAL A 147 -2.88 -6.05 -17.51
CA VAL A 147 -2.43 -7.15 -16.64
C VAL A 147 -3.48 -7.48 -15.57
N ALA A 148 -4.15 -6.47 -15.00
CA ALA A 148 -5.24 -6.68 -14.05
C ALA A 148 -6.38 -7.49 -14.68
N ARG A 149 -6.79 -7.15 -15.90
CA ARG A 149 -7.85 -7.84 -16.64
C ARG A 149 -7.45 -9.26 -17.01
N GLU A 150 -6.23 -9.48 -17.47
CA GLU A 150 -5.71 -10.83 -17.79
C GLU A 150 -5.71 -11.77 -16.58
N ARG A 151 -5.70 -11.21 -15.36
CA ARG A 151 -5.68 -11.95 -14.09
C ARG A 151 -7.00 -11.87 -13.32
N ASP A 152 -8.06 -11.34 -13.92
CA ASP A 152 -9.37 -11.13 -13.28
C ASP A 152 -9.29 -10.33 -11.96
N VAL A 153 -8.32 -9.41 -11.85
CA VAL A 153 -8.17 -8.55 -10.67
C VAL A 153 -9.07 -7.32 -10.82
N PRO A 154 -10.03 -7.09 -9.88
CA PRO A 154 -10.89 -5.93 -9.94
C PRO A 154 -10.13 -4.66 -9.61
N VAL A 155 -10.23 -3.66 -10.49
CA VAL A 155 -9.66 -2.32 -10.31
C VAL A 155 -10.73 -1.29 -10.64
N THR A 156 -10.92 -0.30 -9.76
CA THR A 156 -11.76 0.87 -10.05
C THR A 156 -10.94 1.82 -10.92
N VAL A 157 -11.49 2.23 -12.07
CA VAL A 157 -10.79 3.06 -13.05
C VAL A 157 -11.51 4.39 -13.21
N ASP A 158 -10.76 5.48 -13.11
CA ASP A 158 -11.26 6.85 -13.27
C ASP A 158 -10.30 7.66 -14.14
N PHE A 159 -10.49 7.54 -15.45
CA PHE A 159 -9.75 8.34 -16.43
C PHE A 159 -10.60 9.51 -16.88
N GLY A 160 -9.97 10.67 -16.99
CA GLY A 160 -10.59 11.88 -17.49
C GLY A 160 -9.56 12.85 -18.06
N PRO A 161 -10.01 13.94 -18.68
CA PRO A 161 -9.12 14.99 -19.18
C PRO A 161 -8.26 15.56 -18.05
N GLY A 162 -6.97 15.74 -18.32
CA GLY A 162 -5.99 16.26 -17.38
C GLY A 162 -4.56 15.87 -17.75
N ASP A 163 -3.60 16.74 -17.40
CA ASP A 163 -2.17 16.48 -17.51
C ASP A 163 -1.60 16.18 -16.11
N HIS A 164 -0.28 16.04 -16.01
CA HIS A 164 0.45 15.74 -14.78
C HIS A 164 0.52 16.94 -13.82
N ASP A 165 -0.64 17.34 -13.26
CA ASP A 165 -0.78 18.55 -12.47
C ASP A 165 -1.66 18.41 -11.22
N TRP A 166 -1.49 19.39 -10.32
CA TRP A 166 -2.18 19.44 -9.04
C TRP A 166 -3.69 19.70 -9.17
N ALA A 167 -4.16 20.37 -10.21
CA ALA A 167 -5.59 20.63 -10.38
C ALA A 167 -6.34 19.33 -10.70
N TYR A 168 -5.72 18.46 -11.51
CA TYR A 168 -6.22 17.12 -11.75
C TYR A 168 -6.23 16.29 -10.46
N TRP A 169 -5.12 16.25 -9.71
CA TRP A 169 -5.04 15.44 -8.49
C TRP A 169 -5.96 15.92 -7.37
N ASP A 170 -6.13 17.23 -7.19
CA ASP A 170 -7.05 17.81 -6.19
C ASP A 170 -8.52 17.47 -6.49
N ALA A 171 -8.89 17.37 -7.78
CA ALA A 171 -10.19 16.85 -8.17
C ALA A 171 -10.31 15.35 -7.86
N ARG A 172 -9.33 14.53 -8.27
CA ARG A 172 -9.40 13.07 -8.14
C ARG A 172 -9.28 12.57 -6.71
N ILE A 173 -8.59 13.28 -5.83
CA ILE A 173 -8.48 12.86 -4.43
C ILE A 173 -9.85 12.87 -3.74
N CYS A 174 -10.75 13.80 -4.09
CA CYS A 174 -12.12 13.80 -3.60
C CYS A 174 -12.87 12.53 -3.99
N ASP A 175 -12.72 12.08 -5.25
CA ASP A 175 -13.33 10.86 -5.77
C ASP A 175 -12.78 9.61 -5.08
N VAL A 176 -11.45 9.55 -4.87
CA VAL A 176 -10.80 8.48 -4.10
C VAL A 176 -11.34 8.42 -2.67
N LEU A 177 -11.45 9.56 -1.98
CA LEU A 177 -11.95 9.61 -0.60
C LEU A 177 -13.40 9.14 -0.50
N ALA A 178 -14.24 9.44 -1.50
CA ALA A 178 -15.61 8.96 -1.57
C ALA A 178 -15.68 7.44 -1.88
N TRP A 179 -14.72 6.91 -2.62
CA TRP A 179 -14.63 5.49 -2.98
C TRP A 179 -14.09 4.60 -1.85
N LEU A 180 -13.22 5.12 -0.99
CA LEU A 180 -12.60 4.33 0.07
C LEU A 180 -13.67 3.62 0.92
N PRO A 181 -13.42 2.36 1.35
CA PRO A 181 -14.33 1.60 2.22
C PRO A 181 -14.27 2.10 3.67
N LEU A 182 -14.37 3.42 3.87
CA LEU A 182 -14.41 4.07 5.16
C LEU A 182 -15.76 3.77 5.79
N ARG A 183 -15.75 3.14 6.97
CA ARG A 183 -16.96 3.04 7.78
C ARG A 183 -17.39 4.47 8.11
N THR A 184 -18.52 4.92 7.56
CA THR A 184 -19.24 6.08 8.08
C THR A 184 -19.52 5.82 9.55
N ARG A 185 -18.99 6.68 10.42
CA ARG A 185 -19.24 6.64 11.86
C ARG A 185 -20.71 6.88 12.16
#